data_AF-A0A961CB89-F1
#
_entry.id   AF-A0A961CB89-F1
#
_cell.length_a   1.000
_cell.length_b   1.000
_cell.length_c   1.000
_cell.angle_alpha   90.00
_cell.angle_beta   90.00
_cell.angle_gamma   90.00
#
_symmetry.space_group_name_H-M   'P 1'
#
loop_
_entity.id
_entity.type
_entity.pdbx_description
1 polymer ?
#
loop_
_entity_poly.entity_id
_entity_poly.type
_entity_poly.pdbx_seq_one_letter_code
_entity_poly.pdbx_strand_id
1 'polypeptide(L)'
;MAHTTDATDEHAEIREELLAVVRQFRDKEIIPNAGRYDADDEYPVELVERMKELGLFGITVPPEYGGLGLDILTYAQIVEELAYGWMSVSGFLNTHFMGCFLIKTFGTDAQKDRLLP
;
A
#
# COMPACT_ATOMS: atom_id res chain seq x y z
N MET A 1 -19.43 10.64 18.55
CA MET A 1 -19.22 9.57 17.56
C MET A 1 -19.73 10.02 16.19
N ALA A 2 -19.11 11.03 15.57
CA ALA A 2 -19.56 11.59 14.28
C ALA A 2 -18.39 12.18 13.47
N HIS A 3 -17.22 11.52 13.47
CA HIS A 3 -16.02 12.04 12.78
C HIS A 3 -15.42 11.09 11.75
N THR A 4 -15.99 9.91 11.50
CA THR A 4 -15.36 8.92 10.60
C THR A 4 -15.85 9.00 9.16
N THR A 5 -17.09 9.45 8.92
CA THR A 5 -17.67 9.49 7.56
C THR A 5 -17.11 10.62 6.69
N ASP A 6 -16.65 11.72 7.30
CA ASP A 6 -16.19 12.91 6.57
C ASP A 6 -14.79 12.72 5.95
N ALA A 7 -13.91 12.02 6.67
CA ALA A 7 -12.52 11.75 6.23
C ALA A 7 -12.43 10.73 5.08
N THR A 8 -13.41 9.82 4.97
CA THR A 8 -13.45 8.83 3.87
C THR A 8 -13.85 9.46 2.53
N ASP A 9 -14.61 10.54 2.58
CA ASP A 9 -15.05 11.28 1.39
C ASP A 9 -13.95 12.23 0.88
N GLU A 10 -13.12 12.80 1.77
CA GLU A 10 -11.99 13.66 1.40
C GLU A 10 -11.01 12.97 0.44
N HIS A 11 -10.73 11.68 0.67
CA HIS A 11 -9.82 10.90 -0.17
C HIS A 11 -10.52 10.16 -1.32
N ALA A 12 -11.81 10.37 -1.57
CA ALA A 12 -12.56 9.53 -2.51
C ALA A 12 -12.06 9.61 -3.96
N GLU A 13 -11.79 10.81 -4.46
CA GLU A 13 -11.33 11.01 -5.84
C GLU A 13 -9.95 10.38 -6.06
N ILE A 14 -8.97 10.72 -5.22
CA ILE A 14 -7.61 10.15 -5.30
C ILE A 14 -7.59 8.63 -5.08
N ARG A 15 -8.48 8.12 -4.23
CA ARG A 15 -8.65 6.68 -4.01
C ARG A 15 -9.11 5.97 -5.28
N GLU A 16 -10.14 6.47 -5.97
CA GLU A 16 -10.60 5.86 -7.22
C GLU A 16 -9.52 5.90 -8.32
N GLU A 17 -8.76 6.99 -8.42
CA GLU A 17 -7.62 7.09 -9.35
C GLU A 17 -6.54 6.04 -9.06
N LEU A 18 -6.14 5.92 -7.79
CA LEU A 18 -5.16 4.92 -7.36
C LEU A 18 -5.69 3.50 -7.59
N LEU A 19 -6.94 3.22 -7.27
CA LEU A 19 -7.55 1.92 -7.52
C LEU A 19 -7.57 1.58 -9.02
N ALA A 20 -7.85 2.55 -9.89
CA ALA A 20 -7.78 2.34 -11.34
C ALA A 20 -6.35 1.96 -11.79
N VAL A 21 -5.32 2.62 -11.25
CA VAL A 21 -3.92 2.29 -11.53
C VAL A 21 -3.55 0.90 -10.99
N VAL A 22 -3.93 0.59 -9.75
CA VAL A 22 -3.65 -0.72 -9.13
C VAL A 22 -4.35 -1.85 -9.87
N ARG A 23 -5.60 -1.67 -10.32
CA ARG A 23 -6.32 -2.64 -11.16
C ARG A 23 -5.58 -2.92 -12.47
N GLN A 24 -5.08 -1.87 -13.13
CA GLN A 24 -4.29 -2.04 -14.35
C GLN A 24 -2.98 -2.77 -14.10
N PHE A 25 -2.26 -2.41 -13.04
CA PHE A 25 -1.02 -3.10 -12.62
C PHE A 25 -1.29 -4.57 -12.30
N ARG A 26 -2.35 -4.85 -11.55
CA ARG A 26 -2.81 -6.20 -11.22
C ARG A 26 -3.05 -7.05 -12.48
N ASP A 27 -3.84 -6.52 -13.41
CA ASP A 27 -4.25 -7.27 -14.60
C ASP A 27 -3.10 -7.50 -15.58
N LYS A 28 -2.16 -6.54 -15.69
CA LYS A 28 -1.07 -6.58 -16.67
C LYS A 28 0.20 -7.26 -16.15
N GLU A 29 0.49 -7.12 -14.86
CA GLU A 29 1.79 -7.49 -14.31
C GLU A 29 1.68 -8.55 -13.20
N ILE A 30 0.69 -8.47 -12.31
CA ILE A 30 0.56 -9.43 -11.20
C ILE A 30 -0.02 -10.77 -11.69
N ILE A 31 -1.25 -10.75 -12.21
CA ILE A 31 -2.00 -11.98 -12.58
C ILE A 31 -1.21 -12.86 -13.56
N PRO A 32 -0.61 -12.32 -14.64
CA PRO A 32 0.13 -13.16 -15.60
C PRO A 32 1.38 -13.82 -15.02
N ASN A 33 2.00 -13.23 -13.98
CA ASN A 33 3.25 -13.71 -13.41
C ASN A 33 3.09 -14.51 -12.11
N ALA A 34 1.94 -14.41 -11.43
CA ALA A 34 1.70 -15.02 -10.12
C ALA A 34 2.03 -16.51 -10.08
N GLY A 35 1.52 -17.28 -11.04
CA GLY A 35 1.75 -18.73 -11.09
C GLY A 35 3.21 -19.12 -11.32
N ARG A 36 3.99 -18.28 -12.03
CA ARG A 36 5.43 -18.51 -12.24
C ARG A 36 6.19 -18.29 -10.93
N TYR A 37 6.01 -17.13 -10.30
CA TYR A 37 6.69 -16.81 -9.04
C TYR A 37 6.36 -17.82 -7.93
N ASP A 38 5.10 -18.25 -7.83
CA ASP A 38 4.66 -19.23 -6.82
C ASP A 38 5.27 -20.61 -7.06
N ALA A 39 5.33 -21.06 -8.32
CA ALA A 39 5.92 -22.36 -8.67
C ALA A 39 7.45 -22.39 -8.52
N ASP A 40 8.11 -21.26 -8.82
CA ASP A 40 9.57 -21.13 -8.80
C ASP A 40 10.13 -20.74 -7.41
N ASP A 41 9.27 -20.49 -6.40
CA ASP A 41 9.61 -19.97 -5.07
C ASP A 41 10.51 -18.72 -5.15
N GLU A 42 10.22 -17.86 -6.12
CA GLU A 42 11.02 -16.68 -6.45
C GLU A 42 10.39 -15.41 -5.87
N TYR A 43 11.22 -14.59 -5.22
CA TYR A 43 10.79 -13.28 -4.75
C TYR A 43 10.57 -12.31 -5.93
N PRO A 44 9.38 -11.69 -6.07
CA PRO A 44 9.02 -10.91 -7.26
C PRO A 44 9.60 -9.49 -7.21
N VAL A 45 10.92 -9.35 -7.35
CA VAL A 45 11.65 -8.08 -7.23
C VAL A 45 11.05 -7.01 -8.13
N GLU A 46 10.79 -7.31 -9.40
CA GLU A 46 10.29 -6.35 -10.38
C GLU A 46 8.89 -5.84 -10.02
N LEU A 47 8.01 -6.71 -9.53
CA LEU A 47 6.68 -6.30 -9.08
C LEU A 47 6.79 -5.39 -7.86
N VAL A 48 7.69 -5.70 -6.92
CA VAL A 48 7.88 -4.90 -5.72
C VAL A 48 8.49 -3.54 -6.04
N GLU A 49 9.46 -3.45 -6.95
CA GLU A 49 9.97 -2.16 -7.42
C GLU A 49 8.86 -1.34 -8.08
N ARG A 50 8.01 -1.97 -8.89
CA ARG A 50 6.85 -1.29 -9.48
C ARG A 50 5.87 -0.79 -8.42
N MET A 51 5.62 -1.57 -7.37
CA MET A 51 4.79 -1.13 -6.23
C MET A 51 5.39 0.07 -5.48
N LYS A 52 6.73 0.17 -5.39
CA LYS A 52 7.41 1.35 -4.82
C LYS A 52 7.24 2.58 -5.70
N GLU A 53 7.41 2.44 -7.01
CA GLU A 53 7.19 3.53 -7.98
C GLU A 53 5.75 4.07 -7.95
N LEU A 54 4.77 3.19 -7.70
CA LEU A 54 3.36 3.55 -7.51
C LEU A 54 3.07 4.18 -6.14
N GLY A 55 4.05 4.25 -5.24
CA GLY A 55 3.90 4.83 -3.90
C GLY A 55 3.11 3.98 -2.91
N LEU A 56 2.87 2.70 -3.20
CA LEU A 56 1.95 1.87 -2.40
C LEU A 56 2.45 1.67 -0.96
N PHE A 57 3.75 1.60 -0.74
CA PHE A 57 4.33 1.46 0.60
C PHE A 57 4.12 2.70 1.49
N GLY A 58 3.91 3.87 0.88
CA GLY A 58 3.72 5.15 1.58
C GLY A 58 2.26 5.57 1.78
N ILE A 59 1.26 4.74 1.45
CA ILE A 59 -0.17 5.15 1.40
C ILE A 59 -0.60 5.90 2.66
N THR A 60 -0.37 5.33 3.83
CA THR A 60 -0.85 5.90 5.12
C THR A 60 0.23 6.69 5.87
N VAL A 61 1.43 6.74 5.32
CA VAL A 61 2.57 7.47 5.89
C VAL A 61 2.32 8.97 5.65
N PRO A 62 2.47 9.84 6.66
CA PRO A 62 2.22 11.26 6.49
C PRO A 62 3.14 11.91 5.42
N PRO A 63 2.67 12.96 4.72
CA PRO A 63 3.46 13.64 3.70
C PRO A 63 4.78 14.23 4.21
N GLU A 64 4.87 14.65 5.48
CA GLU A 64 6.12 15.14 6.07
C GLU A 64 7.23 14.08 6.15
N TYR A 65 6.88 12.80 6.03
CA TYR A 65 7.82 11.68 5.92
C TYR A 65 7.88 11.09 4.50
N GLY A 66 7.36 11.80 3.48
CA GLY A 66 7.40 11.36 2.09
C GLY A 66 6.30 10.37 1.66
N GLY A 67 5.30 10.15 2.51
CA GLY A 67 4.14 9.31 2.16
C GLY A 67 2.98 10.07 1.50
N LEU A 68 1.89 9.36 1.24
CA LEU A 68 0.69 9.93 0.59
C LEU A 68 -0.34 10.47 1.60
N GLY A 69 -0.25 10.12 2.87
CA GLY A 69 -1.14 10.62 3.92
C GLY A 69 -2.59 10.13 3.84
N LEU A 70 -2.87 9.11 3.03
CA LEU A 70 -4.22 8.61 2.76
C LEU A 70 -4.77 7.76 3.92
N ASP A 71 -6.08 7.56 3.88
CA ASP A 71 -6.82 6.87 4.94
C ASP A 71 -6.71 5.34 4.85
N ILE A 72 -7.14 4.69 5.94
CA ILE A 72 -7.13 3.23 6.04
C ILE A 72 -8.09 2.57 5.04
N LEU A 73 -9.18 3.25 4.66
CA LEU A 73 -10.10 2.74 3.65
C LEU A 73 -9.41 2.62 2.29
N THR A 74 -8.68 3.66 1.86
CA THR A 74 -7.88 3.62 0.63
C THR A 74 -6.87 2.47 0.66
N TYR A 75 -6.12 2.34 1.76
CA TYR A 75 -5.18 1.23 1.96
C TYR A 75 -5.87 -0.14 1.85
N ALA A 76 -7.00 -0.33 2.53
CA ALA A 76 -7.73 -1.59 2.54
C ALA A 76 -8.22 -2.00 1.14
N GLN A 77 -8.75 -1.06 0.37
CA GLN A 77 -9.20 -1.34 -1.01
C GLN A 77 -8.02 -1.65 -1.94
N ILE A 78 -6.87 -0.98 -1.77
CA ILE A 78 -5.65 -1.31 -2.54
C ILE A 78 -5.19 -2.73 -2.21
N VAL A 79 -5.18 -3.12 -0.93
CA VAL A 79 -4.83 -4.47 -0.49
C VAL A 79 -5.79 -5.50 -1.09
N GLU A 80 -7.09 -5.22 -1.13
CA GLU A 80 -8.10 -6.09 -1.76
C GLU A 80 -7.79 -6.32 -3.26
N GLU A 81 -7.51 -5.26 -4.01
CA GLU A 81 -7.18 -5.37 -5.44
C GLU A 81 -5.89 -6.16 -5.68
N LEU A 82 -4.86 -5.96 -4.86
CA LEU A 82 -3.62 -6.74 -4.94
C LEU A 82 -3.86 -8.21 -4.60
N ALA A 83 -4.59 -8.48 -3.52
CA ALA A 83 -4.91 -9.84 -3.08
C ALA A 83 -5.76 -10.60 -4.10
N TYR A 84 -6.65 -9.91 -4.83
CA TYR A 84 -7.38 -10.49 -5.96
C TYR A 84 -6.43 -11.04 -7.04
N GLY A 85 -5.36 -10.31 -7.33
CA GLY A 85 -4.36 -10.73 -8.32
C GLY A 85 -3.47 -11.87 -7.80
N TRP A 86 -2.86 -11.66 -6.64
CA TRP A 86 -2.05 -12.67 -5.96
C TRP A 86 -1.88 -12.32 -4.48
N MET A 87 -2.24 -13.26 -3.59
CA MET A 87 -2.22 -13.00 -2.15
C MET A 87 -0.81 -12.69 -1.60
N SER A 88 0.25 -13.28 -2.15
CA SER A 88 1.60 -13.10 -1.59
C SER A 88 2.09 -11.66 -1.65
N VAL A 89 1.77 -10.90 -2.70
CA VAL A 89 2.20 -9.49 -2.84
C VAL A 89 1.51 -8.56 -1.85
N SER A 90 0.26 -8.84 -1.48
CA SER A 90 -0.44 -8.06 -0.46
C SER A 90 0.19 -8.23 0.93
N GLY A 91 0.80 -9.38 1.20
CA GLY A 91 1.49 -9.69 2.46
C GLY A 91 2.71 -8.81 2.73
N PHE A 92 3.51 -8.50 1.69
CA PHE A 92 4.68 -7.61 1.82
C PHE A 92 4.24 -6.19 2.19
N LEU A 93 3.23 -5.70 1.48
CA LEU A 93 2.66 -4.38 1.72
C LEU A 93 2.07 -4.28 3.13
N ASN A 94 1.34 -5.31 3.57
CA ASN A 94 0.73 -5.30 4.90
C ASN A 94 1.74 -5.33 6.04
N THR A 95 2.80 -6.12 5.91
CA THR A 95 3.88 -6.15 6.91
C THR A 95 4.57 -4.79 7.03
N HIS A 96 4.84 -4.13 5.90
CA HIS A 96 5.41 -2.79 5.88
C HIS A 96 4.47 -1.76 6.53
N PHE A 97 3.19 -1.77 6.14
CA PHE A 97 2.16 -0.92 6.73
C PHE A 97 2.09 -1.06 8.26
N MET A 98 2.10 -2.29 8.79
CA MET A 98 2.10 -2.51 10.25
C MET A 98 3.32 -1.87 10.92
N GLY A 99 4.50 -1.99 10.32
CA GLY A 99 5.72 -1.34 10.83
C GLY A 99 5.58 0.18 10.89
N CYS A 100 5.18 0.80 9.77
CA CYS A 100 4.95 2.24 9.68
C CYS A 100 3.87 2.70 10.65
N PHE A 101 2.76 1.96 10.77
CA PHE A 101 1.65 2.28 11.67
C PHE A 101 2.12 2.29 13.13
N LEU A 102 2.89 1.28 13.56
CA LEU A 102 3.42 1.21 14.93
C LEU A 102 4.38 2.38 15.21
N ILE A 103 5.29 2.70 14.28
CA ILE A 103 6.24 3.81 14.44
C ILE A 103 5.50 5.16 14.45
N LYS A 104 4.57 5.37 13.52
CA LYS A 104 3.74 6.58 13.45
C LYS A 104 2.95 6.79 14.74
N THR A 105 2.38 5.72 15.30
CA THR A 105 1.46 5.81 16.45
C THR A 105 2.20 5.90 17.78
N PHE A 106 3.27 5.12 17.96
CA PHE A 106 3.92 4.93 19.27
C PHE A 106 5.40 5.31 19.30
N GLY A 107 6.00 5.64 18.15
CA GLY A 107 7.39 6.06 18.06
C GLY A 107 7.63 7.44 18.67
N THR A 108 8.84 7.62 19.19
CA THR A 108 9.40 8.95 19.49
C THR A 108 9.62 9.75 18.20
N ASP A 109 9.71 11.07 18.30
CA ASP A 109 9.96 11.93 17.12
C ASP A 109 11.25 11.52 16.40
N ALA A 110 12.32 11.23 17.17
CA ALA A 110 13.57 10.71 16.61
C ALA A 110 13.43 9.35 15.88
N GLN A 111 12.50 8.49 16.29
CA GLN A 111 12.22 7.24 15.58
C GLN A 111 11.41 7.49 14.30
N LYS A 112 10.43 8.40 14.35
CA LYS A 112 9.62 8.77 13.19
C LYS A 112 10.49 9.39 12.10
N ASP A 113 11.29 10.40 12.44
CA ASP A 113 12.20 11.11 11.53
C ASP A 113 13.23 10.18 10.88
N ARG A 114 13.63 9.10 11.57
CA ARG A 114 14.65 8.16 11.07
C ARG A 114 14.08 6.98 10.28
N LEU A 115 12.87 6.53 10.60
CA LEU A 115 12.36 5.22 10.14
C LEU A 115 11.12 5.31 9.24
N LEU A 116 10.44 6.46 9.17
CA LEU A 116 9.30 6.65 8.28
C LEU A 116 9.68 7.13 6.87
N PRO A 117 10.72 7.96 6.66
CA PRO A 117 11.21 8.26 5.30
C PRO A 117 11.76 7.04 4.60
#